data_AF-A0AAD9H8X4-F1
#
_entry.id   AF-A0AAD9H8X4-F1
#
_cell.length_a   1.000
_cell.length_b   1.000
_cell.length_c   1.000
_cell.angle_alpha   90.00
_cell.angle_beta   90.00
_cell.angle_gamma   90.00
#
_symmetry.space_group_name_H-M   'P 1'
#
loop_
_entity.id
_entity.type
_entity.pdbx_description
1 polymer ?
#
loop_
_entity_poly.entity_id
_entity_poly.type
_entity_poly.pdbx_seq_one_letter_code
_entity_poly.pdbx_strand_id
1 'polypeptide(L)'
;MATFHCFPLLPLEMRQRIWELAMEPRQIVYGKEPPSYYQCSWPASAPPPPLLHTCAESRTHLQRYYAMIFTKLLATDKDAQRYVWVNFDFDTIYLDQYELKDLSSQCPMVRKLIILGTDAEIFYYNYSWELCQMKHLQTVTILHMESPGKIDDRWWGEWDSMMEYYYFRDDPVAFYTRILYPEAPPYEIDPGNYLKVERDARRKRLAEHPDWWDPGYEGCEPREAMKATSHTDV
;
A
#
# COMPACT_ATOMS: atom_id res chain seq x y z
N MET A 1 32.18 -10.21 -24.69
CA MET A 1 31.60 -9.10 -23.91
C MET A 1 31.89 -7.82 -24.67
N ALA A 2 30.85 -7.09 -25.11
CA ALA A 2 31.03 -5.82 -25.78
C ALA A 2 31.33 -4.75 -24.71
N THR A 3 32.53 -4.19 -24.74
CA THR A 3 32.91 -3.06 -23.88
C THR A 3 32.44 -1.77 -24.53
N PHE A 4 31.57 -1.02 -23.86
CA PHE A 4 31.09 0.27 -24.38
C PHE A 4 32.13 1.36 -24.10
N HIS A 5 33.06 1.52 -25.04
CA HIS A 5 34.25 2.39 -24.89
C HIS A 5 33.91 3.90 -24.83
N CYS A 6 32.71 4.30 -25.23
CA CYS A 6 32.32 5.70 -25.25
C CYS A 6 31.89 6.22 -23.87
N PHE A 7 31.42 5.36 -22.96
CA PHE A 7 30.91 5.81 -21.66
C PHE A 7 31.98 6.49 -20.81
N PRO A 8 33.21 5.95 -20.66
CA PRO A 8 34.26 6.63 -19.89
C PRO A 8 34.72 7.97 -20.46
N LEU A 9 34.41 8.27 -21.73
CA LEU A 9 34.77 9.54 -22.38
C LEU A 9 33.81 10.68 -22.01
N LEU A 10 32.67 10.36 -21.40
CA LEU A 10 31.70 11.36 -20.97
C LEU A 10 32.20 12.11 -19.72
N PRO A 11 31.90 13.43 -19.59
CA PRO A 11 32.11 14.16 -18.35
C PRO A 11 31.48 13.44 -17.15
N LEU A 12 32.07 13.61 -15.97
CA LEU A 12 31.64 12.91 -14.74
C LEU A 12 30.16 13.12 -14.46
N GLU A 13 29.68 14.36 -14.61
CA GLU A 13 28.31 14.77 -14.36
C GLU A 13 27.33 14.02 -15.26
N MET A 14 27.70 13.79 -16.53
CA MET A 14 26.87 13.06 -17.48
C MET A 14 26.80 11.58 -17.13
N ARG A 15 27.92 10.98 -16.72
CA ARG A 15 27.98 9.57 -16.30
C ARG A 15 27.15 9.33 -15.05
N GLN A 16 27.30 10.22 -14.06
CA GLN A 16 26.49 10.23 -12.84
C GLN A 16 25.00 10.38 -13.14
N ARG A 17 24.63 11.28 -14.06
CA ARG A 17 23.23 11.47 -14.46
C ARG A 17 22.67 10.23 -15.17
N ILE A 18 23.46 9.56 -16.00
CA ILE A 18 23.06 8.29 -16.62
C ILE A 18 22.78 7.24 -15.54
N TRP A 19 23.63 7.11 -14.52
CA TRP A 19 23.40 6.18 -13.41
C TRP A 19 22.09 6.47 -12.66
N GLU A 20 21.81 7.74 -12.38
CA GLU A 20 20.56 8.14 -11.71
C GLU A 20 19.32 7.79 -12.55
N LEU A 21 19.38 8.07 -13.86
CA LEU A 21 18.27 7.81 -14.78
C LEU A 21 18.09 6.33 -15.10
N ALA A 22 19.14 5.52 -14.94
CA ALA A 22 19.08 4.08 -15.17
C ALA A 22 18.47 3.31 -14.00
N MET A 23 18.22 3.96 -12.85
CA MET A 23 17.56 3.29 -11.73
C MET A 23 16.12 2.93 -12.10
N GLU A 24 15.74 1.68 -11.87
CA GLU A 24 14.41 1.18 -12.19
C GLU A 24 13.60 0.90 -10.91
N PRO A 25 12.29 1.25 -10.90
CA PRO A 25 11.38 0.82 -9.85
C PRO A 25 11.28 -0.70 -9.77
N ARG A 26 11.25 -1.22 -8.55
CA ARG A 26 11.12 -2.65 -8.29
C ARG A 26 10.31 -2.92 -7.02
N GLN A 27 9.86 -4.15 -6.91
CA GLN A 27 9.11 -4.63 -5.77
C GLN A 27 10.03 -5.35 -4.77
N ILE A 28 10.04 -4.88 -3.53
CA ILE A 28 10.82 -5.46 -2.43
C ILE A 28 9.86 -6.12 -1.46
N VAL A 29 10.03 -7.42 -1.25
CA VAL A 29 9.20 -8.17 -0.30
C VAL A 29 9.77 -8.02 1.11
N TYR A 30 8.91 -7.63 2.04
CA TYR A 30 9.17 -7.49 3.46
C TYR A 30 8.32 -8.47 4.26
N GLY A 31 8.92 -9.12 5.24
CA GLY A 31 8.24 -10.14 6.05
C GLY A 31 8.34 -11.54 5.47
N LYS A 32 7.37 -12.39 5.82
CA LYS A 32 7.33 -13.80 5.42
C LYS A 32 6.07 -14.09 4.62
N GLU A 33 6.17 -15.09 3.76
CA GLU A 33 4.99 -15.63 3.08
C GLU A 33 3.94 -16.05 4.10
N PRO A 34 2.67 -15.62 3.94
CA PRO A 34 1.60 -16.02 4.82
C PRO A 34 1.37 -17.54 4.70
N PRO A 35 0.75 -18.16 5.71
CA PRO A 35 0.41 -19.57 5.64
C PRO A 35 -0.36 -19.96 4.37
N SER A 36 -0.07 -21.15 3.84
CA SER A 36 -0.60 -21.63 2.56
C SER A 36 -2.14 -21.74 2.49
N TYR A 37 -2.83 -21.78 3.63
CA TYR A 37 -4.29 -21.84 3.66
C TYR A 37 -4.98 -20.56 3.14
N TYR A 38 -4.27 -19.43 3.08
CA TYR A 38 -4.79 -18.20 2.47
C TYR A 38 -4.76 -18.23 0.93
N GLN A 39 -4.17 -19.25 0.30
CA GLN A 39 -4.06 -19.38 -1.17
C GLN A 39 -3.51 -18.11 -1.85
N CYS A 40 -2.59 -17.43 -1.19
CA CYS A 40 -2.04 -16.17 -1.68
C CYS A 40 -0.89 -16.38 -2.67
N SER A 41 -0.88 -15.60 -3.76
CA SER A 41 0.33 -15.50 -4.61
C SER A 41 1.36 -14.62 -3.91
N TRP A 42 2.35 -15.23 -3.25
CA TRP A 42 3.46 -14.50 -2.65
C TRP A 42 4.60 -14.29 -3.66
N PRO A 43 4.93 -13.04 -4.00
CA PRO A 43 5.94 -12.76 -5.02
C PRO A 43 7.35 -13.01 -4.49
N ALA A 44 8.29 -13.29 -5.41
CA ALA A 44 9.70 -13.24 -5.09
C ALA A 44 10.16 -11.78 -4.91
N SER A 45 11.02 -11.52 -3.93
CA SER A 45 11.65 -10.20 -3.77
C SER A 45 12.57 -9.90 -4.94
N ALA A 46 12.56 -8.67 -5.44
CA ALA A 46 13.49 -8.27 -6.48
C ALA A 46 14.95 -8.42 -6.02
N PRO A 47 15.87 -8.82 -6.91
CA PRO A 47 17.28 -8.94 -6.57
C PRO A 47 17.90 -7.57 -6.22
N PRO A 48 19.10 -7.55 -5.62
CA PRO A 48 19.86 -6.32 -5.43
C PRO A 48 19.99 -5.52 -6.74
N PRO A 49 19.99 -4.17 -6.70
CA PRO A 49 20.00 -3.37 -7.91
C PRO A 49 21.27 -3.68 -8.73
N PRO A 50 21.16 -4.12 -10.00
CA PRO A 50 22.31 -4.46 -10.83
C PRO A 50 23.32 -3.31 -10.96
N LEU A 51 22.84 -2.07 -10.92
CA LEU A 51 23.67 -0.86 -10.97
C LEU A 51 24.66 -0.77 -9.81
N LEU A 52 24.32 -1.23 -8.60
CA LEU A 52 25.25 -1.26 -7.45
C LEU A 52 26.40 -2.28 -7.64
N HIS A 53 26.26 -3.18 -8.62
CA HIS A 53 27.22 -4.23 -8.93
C HIS A 53 27.93 -4.04 -10.28
N THR A 54 27.58 -3.01 -11.05
CA THR A 54 28.16 -2.78 -12.38
C THR A 54 29.64 -2.35 -12.30
N CYS A 55 29.96 -1.33 -11.51
CA CYS A 55 31.33 -0.85 -11.29
C CYS A 55 31.45 -0.03 -10.00
N ALA A 56 32.68 0.28 -9.59
CA ALA A 56 32.95 1.05 -8.38
C ALA A 56 32.30 2.45 -8.40
N GLU A 57 32.36 3.13 -9.56
CA GLU A 57 31.77 4.45 -9.72
C GLU A 57 30.25 4.45 -9.54
N SER A 58 29.55 3.53 -10.22
CA SER A 58 28.11 3.39 -10.10
C SER A 58 27.72 3.10 -8.65
N ARG A 59 28.43 2.19 -7.97
CA ARG A 59 28.20 1.89 -6.56
C ARG A 59 28.36 3.12 -5.68
N THR A 60 29.49 3.81 -5.76
CA THR A 60 29.78 4.98 -4.92
C THR A 60 28.77 6.10 -5.15
N HIS A 61 28.38 6.34 -6.41
CA HIS A 61 27.41 7.36 -6.75
C HIS A 61 25.99 7.02 -6.28
N LEU A 62 25.55 5.78 -6.53
CA LEU A 62 24.16 5.38 -6.31
C LEU A 62 23.85 4.99 -4.87
N GLN A 63 24.85 4.57 -4.08
CA GLN A 63 24.64 4.14 -2.70
C GLN A 63 23.89 5.20 -1.85
N ARG A 64 24.07 6.49 -2.15
CA ARG A 64 23.37 7.59 -1.46
C ARG A 64 21.84 7.62 -1.65
N TYR A 65 21.32 6.91 -2.66
CA TYR A 65 19.89 6.80 -2.94
C TYR A 65 19.24 5.55 -2.33
N TYR A 66 20.04 4.64 -1.78
CA TYR A 66 19.54 3.39 -1.21
C TYR A 66 19.75 3.37 0.30
N ALA A 67 18.68 3.07 1.03
CA ALA A 67 18.73 2.77 2.46
C ALA A 67 18.77 1.26 2.68
N MET A 68 19.34 0.83 3.79
CA MET A 68 19.38 -0.57 4.19
C MET A 68 18.19 -0.87 5.10
N ILE A 69 17.41 -1.90 4.77
CA ILE A 69 16.27 -2.37 5.57
C ILE A 69 16.54 -3.80 6.01
N PHE A 70 16.32 -4.11 7.28
CA PHE A 70 16.45 -5.46 7.80
C PHE A 70 15.14 -6.24 7.63
N THR A 71 15.19 -7.31 6.85
CA THR A 71 14.06 -8.20 6.57
C THR A 71 14.09 -9.43 7.48
N LYS A 72 12.92 -9.91 7.87
CA LYS A 72 12.74 -11.14 8.68
C LYS A 72 12.68 -12.43 7.82
N LEU A 73 13.19 -12.40 6.59
CA LEU A 73 13.10 -13.51 5.63
C LEU A 73 13.74 -14.79 6.19
N LEU A 74 12.92 -15.81 6.43
CA LEU A 74 13.27 -17.21 6.76
C LEU A 74 14.47 -17.37 7.70
N ALA A 75 14.24 -17.15 9.00
CA ALA A 75 15.12 -17.65 10.04
C ALA A 75 14.98 -19.18 10.16
N THR A 76 15.62 -19.93 9.26
CA THR A 76 16.09 -21.29 9.58
C THR A 76 17.33 -21.22 10.46
N ASP A 77 18.03 -20.08 10.43
CA ASP A 77 19.18 -19.78 11.28
C ASP A 77 18.83 -18.56 12.15
N LYS A 78 18.99 -18.69 13.47
CA LYS A 78 18.50 -17.72 14.45
C LYS A 78 19.18 -16.33 14.41
N ASP A 79 20.21 -16.15 13.58
CA ASP A 79 21.07 -14.96 13.61
C ASP A 79 21.32 -14.27 12.25
N ALA A 80 20.81 -14.79 11.13
CA ALA A 80 21.06 -14.18 9.82
C ALA A 80 20.01 -13.12 9.48
N GLN A 81 20.10 -11.95 10.12
CA GLN A 81 19.30 -10.79 9.73
C GLN A 81 19.67 -10.38 8.29
N ARG A 82 18.80 -10.71 7.33
CA ARG A 82 19.03 -10.38 5.91
C ARG A 82 18.62 -8.94 5.67
N TYR A 83 19.54 -8.12 5.19
CA TYR A 83 19.21 -6.78 4.77
C TYR A 83 18.97 -6.71 3.27
N VAL A 84 18.19 -5.71 2.85
CA VAL A 84 17.97 -5.37 1.45
C VAL A 84 18.16 -3.87 1.28
N TRP A 85 18.79 -3.49 0.16
CA TRP A 85 18.89 -2.09 -0.25
C TRP A 85 17.56 -1.66 -0.84
N VAL A 86 17.01 -0.53 -0.43
CA VAL A 86 15.72 0.01 -0.89
C VAL A 86 15.84 1.49 -1.20
N ASN A 87 15.31 1.90 -2.34
CA ASN A 87 15.15 3.31 -2.68
C ASN A 87 13.71 3.73 -2.41
N PHE A 88 13.47 4.47 -1.33
CA PHE A 88 12.11 4.85 -0.92
C PHE A 88 11.40 5.82 -1.88
N ASP A 89 12.10 6.47 -2.80
CA ASP A 89 11.47 7.37 -3.77
C ASP A 89 10.63 6.62 -4.81
N PHE A 90 11.05 5.40 -5.17
CA PHE A 90 10.37 4.65 -6.23
C PHE A 90 10.24 3.14 -6.05
N ASP A 91 11.03 2.50 -5.17
CA ASP A 91 10.80 1.09 -4.83
C ASP A 91 9.46 0.95 -4.10
N THR A 92 8.77 -0.15 -4.37
CA THR A 92 7.49 -0.48 -3.75
C THR A 92 7.70 -1.63 -2.78
N ILE A 93 7.29 -1.46 -1.52
CA ILE A 93 7.42 -2.52 -0.52
C ILE A 93 6.15 -3.36 -0.52
N TYR A 94 6.32 -4.66 -0.71
CA TYR A 94 5.27 -5.66 -0.66
C TYR A 94 5.35 -6.40 0.68
N LEU A 95 4.23 -6.50 1.41
CA LEU A 95 4.18 -7.15 2.71
C LEU A 95 2.79 -7.71 3.00
N ASP A 96 2.70 -8.60 3.99
CA ASP A 96 1.41 -8.96 4.58
C ASP A 96 0.94 -7.90 5.59
N GLN A 97 -0.37 -7.90 5.89
CA GLN A 97 -0.95 -6.94 6.82
C GLN A 97 -0.34 -6.96 8.22
N TYR A 98 0.13 -8.12 8.71
CA TYR A 98 0.64 -8.27 10.07
C TYR A 98 2.02 -7.65 10.25
N GLU A 99 2.80 -7.51 9.18
CA GLU A 99 4.14 -6.90 9.18
C GLU A 99 4.11 -5.37 9.10
N LEU A 100 2.95 -4.74 8.89
CA LEU A 100 2.84 -3.29 8.68
C LEU A 100 3.34 -2.47 9.89
N LYS A 101 3.06 -2.93 11.12
CA LYS A 101 3.54 -2.29 12.35
C LYS A 101 5.06 -2.30 12.46
N ASP A 102 5.67 -3.43 12.10
CA ASP A 102 7.12 -3.57 12.15
C ASP A 102 7.78 -2.69 11.10
N LEU A 103 7.27 -2.73 9.86
CA LEU A 103 7.76 -1.91 8.75
C LEU A 103 7.64 -0.42 9.06
N SER A 104 6.48 0.05 9.55
CA SER A 104 6.26 1.46 9.86
C SER A 104 7.19 1.97 10.96
N SER A 105 7.50 1.13 11.94
CA SER A 105 8.46 1.45 13.00
C SER A 105 9.91 1.52 12.48
N GLN A 106 10.30 0.61 11.58
CA GLN A 106 11.66 0.51 11.07
C GLN A 106 11.93 1.52 9.95
N CYS A 107 10.93 1.82 9.12
CA CYS A 107 11.07 2.54 7.86
C CYS A 107 9.92 3.54 7.66
N PRO A 108 9.88 4.64 8.44
CA PRO A 108 8.81 5.64 8.33
C PRO A 108 8.85 6.46 7.02
N MET A 109 9.93 6.34 6.24
CA MET A 109 10.13 7.06 4.97
C MET A 109 9.50 6.36 3.76
N VAL A 110 8.89 5.20 3.96
CA VAL A 110 8.27 4.42 2.88
C VAL A 110 7.17 5.22 2.20
N ARG A 111 7.22 5.24 0.87
CA ARG A 111 6.27 6.00 0.05
C ARG A 111 5.27 5.13 -0.68
N LYS A 112 5.63 3.89 -1.01
CA LYS A 112 4.80 3.00 -1.84
C LYS A 112 4.69 1.63 -1.20
N LEU A 113 3.45 1.22 -0.91
CA LEU A 113 3.14 -0.07 -0.31
C LEU A 113 2.21 -0.89 -1.19
N ILE A 114 2.45 -2.20 -1.21
CA ILE A 114 1.48 -3.21 -1.59
C ILE A 114 1.27 -4.12 -0.38
N ILE A 115 0.05 -4.12 0.17
CA ILE A 115 -0.30 -4.88 1.37
C ILE A 115 -1.18 -6.04 0.95
N LEU A 116 -0.82 -7.23 1.37
CA LEU A 116 -1.66 -8.40 1.25
C LEU A 116 -2.67 -8.41 2.41
N GLY A 117 -3.92 -8.06 2.10
CA GLY A 117 -5.04 -8.05 3.03
C GLY A 117 -5.71 -9.42 3.12
N THR A 118 -5.30 -10.23 4.10
CA THR A 118 -5.85 -11.56 4.35
C THR A 118 -7.19 -11.55 5.09
N ASP A 119 -7.46 -10.48 5.84
CA ASP A 119 -8.68 -10.31 6.64
C ASP A 119 -8.97 -8.81 6.75
N ALA A 120 -10.08 -8.37 6.15
CA ALA A 120 -10.42 -6.95 6.04
C ALA A 120 -10.81 -6.34 7.39
N GLU A 121 -11.52 -7.09 8.24
CA GLU A 121 -11.95 -6.65 9.56
C GLU A 121 -10.74 -6.43 10.48
N ILE A 122 -9.86 -7.44 10.55
CA ILE A 122 -8.60 -7.34 11.30
C ILE A 122 -7.75 -6.18 10.75
N PHE A 123 -7.67 -6.03 9.43
CA PHE A 123 -6.95 -4.92 8.80
C PHE A 123 -7.47 -3.56 9.28
N TYR A 124 -8.78 -3.36 9.18
CA TYR A 124 -9.43 -2.11 9.58
C TYR A 124 -9.16 -1.77 11.05
N TYR A 125 -9.39 -2.70 11.98
CA TYR A 125 -9.25 -2.42 13.41
C TYR A 125 -7.81 -2.34 13.91
N ASN A 126 -6.85 -3.03 13.27
CA ASN A 126 -5.49 -3.17 13.83
C ASN A 126 -4.38 -2.51 13.03
N TYR A 127 -4.61 -2.17 11.76
CA TYR A 127 -3.54 -1.80 10.81
C TYR A 127 -3.86 -0.54 10.00
N SER A 128 -5.13 -0.18 9.85
CA SER A 128 -5.52 0.99 9.06
C SER A 128 -4.97 2.31 9.63
N TRP A 129 -4.88 2.42 10.96
CA TRP A 129 -4.40 3.62 11.64
C TRP A 129 -2.90 3.84 11.43
N GLU A 130 -2.12 2.76 11.32
CA GLU A 130 -0.68 2.80 11.06
C GLU A 130 -0.38 3.53 9.76
N LEU A 131 -1.19 3.30 8.70
CA LEU A 131 -1.05 4.01 7.43
C LEU A 131 -1.22 5.52 7.59
N CYS A 132 -2.17 5.96 8.41
CA CYS A 132 -2.38 7.38 8.71
C CYS A 132 -1.17 8.04 9.40
N GLN A 133 -0.33 7.26 10.09
CA GLN A 133 0.88 7.77 10.75
C GLN A 133 2.09 7.87 9.81
N MET A 134 2.05 7.23 8.64
CA MET A 134 3.14 7.21 7.67
C MET A 134 3.13 8.49 6.82
N LYS A 135 3.77 9.55 7.32
CA LYS A 135 3.75 10.91 6.71
C LYS A 135 4.29 11.01 5.28
N HIS A 136 5.14 10.08 4.87
CA HIS A 136 5.74 10.06 3.53
C HIS A 136 5.01 9.13 2.56
N LEU A 137 4.00 8.42 3.05
CA LEU A 137 3.23 7.50 2.23
C LEU A 137 2.54 8.28 1.11
N GLN A 138 2.65 7.75 -0.10
CA GLN A 138 2.08 8.34 -1.32
C GLN A 138 1.06 7.39 -1.92
N THR A 139 1.36 6.10 -1.96
CA THR A 139 0.47 5.09 -2.56
C THR A 139 0.42 3.83 -1.71
N VAL A 140 -0.78 3.34 -1.47
CA VAL A 140 -1.07 2.04 -0.85
C VAL A 140 -1.95 1.25 -1.80
N THR A 141 -1.52 0.06 -2.17
CA THR A 141 -2.36 -0.92 -2.86
C THR A 141 -2.64 -2.07 -1.90
N ILE A 142 -3.90 -2.34 -1.61
CA ILE A 142 -4.31 -3.47 -0.79
C ILE A 142 -4.80 -4.58 -1.72
N LEU A 143 -4.11 -5.72 -1.71
CA LEU A 143 -4.52 -6.94 -2.39
C LEU A 143 -5.36 -7.76 -1.41
N HIS A 144 -6.68 -7.70 -1.53
CA HIS A 144 -7.57 -8.48 -0.70
C HIS A 144 -7.56 -9.94 -1.17
N MET A 145 -7.31 -10.87 -0.25
CA MET A 145 -7.16 -12.31 -0.53
C MET A 145 -8.07 -13.19 0.29
N GLU A 146 -8.95 -12.61 1.11
CA GLU A 146 -9.89 -13.41 1.89
C GLU A 146 -10.67 -14.31 0.93
N SER A 147 -10.77 -15.61 1.27
CA SER A 147 -11.58 -16.56 0.53
C SER A 147 -13.04 -16.17 0.76
N PRO A 148 -13.70 -15.49 -0.17
CA PRO A 148 -15.08 -15.16 0.03
C PRO A 148 -15.80 -16.48 -0.26
N GLY A 149 -16.31 -17.15 0.77
CA GLY A 149 -17.08 -18.39 0.58
C GLY A 149 -18.12 -18.23 -0.55
N LYS A 150 -18.66 -17.02 -0.69
CA LYS A 150 -19.15 -16.42 -1.94
C LYS A 150 -18.70 -14.96 -2.00
N ILE A 151 -18.18 -14.51 -3.15
CA ILE A 151 -18.11 -13.06 -3.47
C ILE A 151 -19.57 -12.58 -3.53
N ASP A 152 -20.11 -12.07 -2.43
CA ASP A 152 -21.42 -11.42 -2.41
C ASP A 152 -21.25 -9.90 -2.45
N ASP A 153 -22.31 -9.14 -2.66
CA ASP A 153 -22.23 -7.68 -2.75
C ASP A 153 -21.85 -6.98 -1.42
N ARG A 154 -21.31 -7.71 -0.42
CA ARG A 154 -20.93 -7.18 0.89
C ARG A 154 -19.46 -7.36 1.23
N TRP A 155 -18.66 -8.06 0.40
CA TRP A 155 -17.22 -8.24 0.67
C TRP A 155 -16.44 -6.91 0.76
N TRP A 156 -16.98 -5.82 0.20
CA TRP A 156 -16.39 -4.48 0.28
C TRP A 156 -16.84 -3.64 1.49
N GLY A 157 -17.76 -4.10 2.34
CA GLY A 157 -18.33 -3.26 3.40
C GLY A 157 -17.29 -2.73 4.41
N GLU A 158 -16.33 -3.56 4.79
CA GLU A 158 -15.22 -3.16 5.68
C GLU A 158 -14.26 -2.19 4.98
N TRP A 159 -14.03 -2.40 3.68
CA TRP A 159 -13.21 -1.53 2.85
C TRP A 159 -13.85 -0.15 2.66
N ASP A 160 -15.18 -0.08 2.47
CA ASP A 160 -15.93 1.17 2.42
C ASP A 160 -15.76 1.94 3.73
N SER A 161 -15.98 1.28 4.87
CA SER A 161 -15.84 1.89 6.20
C SER A 161 -14.44 2.47 6.42
N MET A 162 -13.40 1.75 5.98
CA MET A 162 -12.02 2.24 6.02
C MET A 162 -11.80 3.45 5.10
N MET A 163 -12.34 3.42 3.87
CA MET A 163 -12.19 4.52 2.92
C MET A 163 -12.94 5.77 3.38
N GLU A 164 -14.13 5.62 3.96
CA GLU A 164 -14.84 6.70 4.65
C GLU A 164 -13.97 7.29 5.76
N TYR A 165 -13.36 6.44 6.60
CA TYR A 165 -12.46 6.89 7.65
C TYR A 165 -11.24 7.67 7.12
N TYR A 166 -10.72 7.30 5.94
CA TYR A 166 -9.57 7.97 5.32
C TYR A 166 -9.90 9.29 4.65
N TYR A 167 -11.08 9.39 4.01
CA TYR A 167 -11.38 10.49 3.10
C TYR A 167 -12.59 11.35 3.50
N PHE A 168 -13.53 10.87 4.33
CA PHE A 168 -14.66 11.64 4.89
C PHE A 168 -14.27 12.39 6.16
N ARG A 169 -13.17 13.14 6.11
CA ARG A 169 -12.69 13.97 7.23
C ARG A 169 -12.33 15.36 6.73
N ASP A 170 -12.31 16.33 7.64
CA ASP A 170 -11.87 17.70 7.32
C ASP A 170 -10.38 17.77 6.91
N ASP A 171 -9.59 16.77 7.32
CA ASP A 171 -8.18 16.58 6.95
C ASP A 171 -8.00 15.13 6.44
N PRO A 172 -8.25 14.87 5.15
CA PRO A 172 -8.16 13.52 4.58
C PRO A 172 -6.71 13.04 4.49
N VAL A 173 -6.50 11.72 4.42
CA VAL A 173 -5.16 11.15 4.25
C VAL A 173 -4.51 11.63 2.95
N ALA A 174 -3.21 11.90 2.99
CA ALA A 174 -2.46 12.43 1.85
C ALA A 174 -2.08 11.37 0.80
N PHE A 175 -2.19 10.08 1.14
CA PHE A 175 -1.83 8.98 0.25
C PHE A 175 -3.03 8.48 -0.56
N TYR A 176 -2.73 7.96 -1.73
CA TYR A 176 -3.66 7.27 -2.60
C TYR A 176 -3.83 5.82 -2.15
N THR A 177 -5.07 5.41 -1.89
CA THR A 177 -5.40 4.02 -1.56
C THR A 177 -6.07 3.36 -2.77
N ARG A 178 -5.64 2.14 -3.10
CA ARG A 178 -6.25 1.28 -4.12
C ARG A 178 -6.52 -0.08 -3.50
N ILE A 179 -7.70 -0.63 -3.72
CA ILE A 179 -8.03 -1.99 -3.27
C ILE A 179 -8.21 -2.85 -4.53
N LEU A 180 -7.62 -4.04 -4.52
CA LEU A 180 -7.68 -4.99 -5.62
C LEU A 180 -8.08 -6.36 -5.08
N TYR A 181 -8.88 -7.07 -5.86
CA TYR A 181 -9.25 -8.45 -5.59
C TYR A 181 -8.89 -9.31 -6.81
N PRO A 182 -8.10 -10.40 -6.67
CA PRO A 182 -7.57 -11.13 -7.82
C PRO A 182 -8.61 -11.82 -8.71
N GLU A 183 -9.72 -12.29 -8.15
CA GLU A 183 -10.73 -13.08 -8.87
C GLU A 183 -11.87 -12.22 -9.45
N ALA A 184 -11.91 -10.93 -9.13
CA ALA A 184 -12.86 -9.97 -9.69
C ALA A 184 -12.16 -9.01 -10.66
N PRO A 185 -12.90 -8.41 -11.62
CA PRO A 185 -12.35 -7.28 -12.38
C PRO A 185 -11.84 -6.19 -11.42
N PRO A 186 -10.77 -5.46 -11.78
CA PRO A 186 -10.19 -4.45 -10.91
C PRO A 186 -11.24 -3.41 -10.53
N TYR A 187 -11.66 -3.48 -9.27
CA TYR A 187 -12.58 -2.54 -8.67
C TYR A 187 -11.75 -1.48 -7.95
N GLU A 188 -11.39 -0.42 -8.68
CA GLU A 188 -10.52 0.62 -8.17
C GLU A 188 -11.35 1.69 -7.45
N ILE A 189 -11.24 1.74 -6.13
CA ILE A 189 -11.67 2.90 -5.35
C ILE A 189 -10.48 3.83 -5.18
N ASP A 190 -10.69 5.12 -5.41
CA ASP A 190 -9.68 6.16 -5.31
C ASP A 190 -10.27 7.48 -4.73
N PRO A 191 -9.42 8.43 -4.28
CA PRO A 191 -9.91 9.69 -3.70
C PRO A 191 -10.83 10.52 -4.62
N GLY A 192 -10.74 10.35 -5.93
CA GLY A 192 -11.57 11.03 -6.93
C GLY A 192 -12.88 10.31 -7.25
N ASN A 193 -13.03 9.03 -6.91
CA ASN A 193 -14.22 8.24 -7.27
C ASN A 193 -14.99 7.65 -6.06
N TYR A 194 -14.39 7.57 -4.87
CA TYR A 194 -14.95 6.84 -3.74
C TYR A 194 -16.34 7.34 -3.31
N LEU A 195 -16.57 8.67 -3.32
CA LEU A 195 -17.87 9.27 -3.05
C LEU A 195 -18.97 8.79 -3.99
N LYS A 196 -18.63 8.63 -5.27
CA LYS A 196 -19.58 8.15 -6.27
C LYS A 196 -19.88 6.68 -6.02
N VAL A 197 -18.84 5.90 -5.77
CA VAL A 197 -18.93 4.47 -5.46
C VAL A 197 -19.81 4.22 -4.24
N GLU A 198 -19.56 4.91 -3.12
CA GLU A 198 -20.37 4.81 -1.89
C GLU A 198 -21.83 5.17 -2.15
N ARG A 199 -22.09 6.29 -2.83
CA ARG A 199 -23.46 6.75 -3.10
C ARG A 199 -24.23 5.77 -3.96
N ASP A 200 -23.59 5.22 -4.99
CA ASP A 200 -24.21 4.23 -5.86
C ASP A 200 -24.48 2.91 -5.10
N ALA A 201 -23.56 2.48 -4.23
CA ALA A 201 -23.77 1.33 -3.34
C ALA A 201 -24.89 1.57 -2.32
N ARG A 202 -24.98 2.78 -1.74
CA ARG A 202 -26.04 3.17 -0.82
C ARG A 202 -27.41 3.18 -1.49
N ARG A 203 -27.51 3.76 -2.69
CA ARG A 203 -28.74 3.73 -3.50
C ARG A 203 -29.18 2.31 -3.82
N LYS A 204 -28.24 1.43 -4.16
CA LYS A 204 -28.53 0.01 -4.39
C LYS A 204 -29.09 -0.66 -3.12
N ARG A 205 -28.45 -0.45 -1.96
CA ARG A 205 -28.92 -0.98 -0.67
C ARG A 205 -30.30 -0.46 -0.28
N LEU A 206 -30.57 0.83 -0.49
CA LEU A 206 -31.90 1.43 -0.28
C LEU A 206 -32.97 0.82 -1.18
N ALA A 207 -32.64 0.53 -2.44
CA ALA A 207 -33.56 -0.11 -3.38
C ALA A 207 -33.86 -1.58 -3.02
N GLU A 208 -32.86 -2.30 -2.49
CA GLU A 208 -32.98 -3.72 -2.10
C GLU A 208 -33.62 -3.91 -0.72
N HIS A 209 -33.35 -2.98 0.20
CA HIS A 209 -33.81 -3.02 1.59
C HIS A 209 -34.33 -1.65 2.05
N PRO A 210 -35.50 -1.21 1.55
CA PRO A 210 -36.07 0.11 1.87
C PRO A 210 -36.39 0.26 3.37
N ASP A 211 -36.63 -0.83 4.08
CA ASP A 211 -37.02 -0.85 5.50
C ASP A 211 -35.82 -0.67 6.45
N TRP A 212 -34.58 -0.67 5.94
CA TRP A 212 -33.36 -0.55 6.77
C TRP A 212 -32.93 0.89 7.03
N TRP A 213 -33.63 1.88 6.45
CA TRP A 213 -33.24 3.28 6.51
C TRP A 213 -34.44 4.18 6.83
N ASP A 214 -34.26 5.08 7.80
CA ASP A 214 -35.28 6.07 8.16
C ASP A 214 -35.41 7.12 7.03
N PRO A 215 -36.62 7.60 6.67
CA PRO A 215 -36.86 8.47 5.50
C PRO A 215 -36.16 9.84 5.49
N GLY A 216 -35.34 10.15 6.51
CA GLY A 216 -34.55 11.39 6.61
C GLY A 216 -33.07 11.26 6.24
N TYR A 217 -32.57 10.05 5.94
CA TYR A 217 -31.13 9.82 5.72
C TYR A 217 -30.63 10.27 4.33
N GLU A 218 -31.52 10.51 3.37
CA GLU A 218 -31.16 10.91 2.00
C GLU A 218 -30.66 12.37 1.88
N GLY A 219 -30.75 13.17 2.95
CA GLY A 219 -30.51 14.62 2.87
C GLY A 219 -29.18 15.13 3.44
N CYS A 220 -28.48 14.37 4.28
CA CYS A 220 -27.31 14.90 4.96
C CYS A 220 -26.06 14.76 4.08
N GLU A 221 -25.57 15.89 3.54
CA GLU A 221 -24.15 15.98 3.20
C GLU A 221 -23.32 15.56 4.44
N PRO A 222 -22.11 14.99 4.28
CA PRO A 222 -21.28 14.53 5.41
C PRO A 222 -21.08 15.59 6.51
N ARG A 223 -21.24 16.87 6.17
CA ARG A 223 -21.22 18.03 7.07
C ARG A 223 -22.36 18.07 8.11
N GLU A 224 -23.50 17.43 7.87
CA GLU A 224 -24.68 17.54 8.73
C GLU A 224 -24.80 16.38 9.73
N ALA A 225 -24.30 15.19 9.39
CA ALA A 225 -24.32 14.03 10.28
C ALA A 225 -23.43 14.21 11.52
N MET A 226 -22.31 14.92 11.39
CA MET A 226 -21.35 15.12 12.51
C MET A 226 -21.78 16.23 13.51
N LYS A 227 -22.73 17.09 13.13
CA LYS A 227 -23.32 18.10 14.04
C LYS A 227 -24.50 17.58 14.84
N ALA A 228 -25.14 16.49 14.40
CA ALA A 228 -26.32 15.95 15.05
C ALA A 228 -26.01 15.20 16.36
N THR A 229 -24.76 14.76 16.58
CA THR A 229 -24.36 14.00 17.77
C THR A 229 -23.96 14.85 18.97
N SER A 230 -23.94 16.19 18.89
CA SER A 230 -23.53 17.05 20.00
C SER A 230 -24.66 17.63 20.87
N HIS A 231 -25.94 17.36 20.58
CA HIS A 231 -27.06 17.90 21.35
C HIS A 231 -28.15 16.86 21.63
N THR A 232 -27.88 15.98 22.59
CA THR A 232 -28.92 15.39 23.45
C THR A 232 -28.26 14.87 24.73
N ASP A 233 -28.07 15.77 25.68
CA ASP A 233 -27.92 15.45 27.10
C ASP A 233 -28.60 16.57 27.89
N VAL A 234 -29.82 16.31 28.35
CA VAL A 234 -30.44 16.88 29.56
C VAL A 234 -31.17 15.75 30.27
#